data_AF-A0A2P6FGU6-F1
#
_entry.id   AF-A0A2P6FGU6-F1
#
_cell.length_a   1.000
_cell.length_b   1.000
_cell.length_c   1.000
_cell.angle_alpha   90.00
_cell.angle_beta   90.00
_cell.angle_gamma   90.00
#
_symmetry.space_group_name_H-M   'P 1'
#
loop_
_entity.id
_entity.type
_entity.pdbx_description
1 polymer ?
#
loop_
_entity_poly.entity_id
_entity_poly.type
_entity_poly.pdbx_seq_one_letter_code
_entity_poly.pdbx_strand_id
1 'polypeptide(L)'
;MDTPSKAGRLVMAIKAMENDQKLSAGKAASLYNVSYVTLPRRRRGIKSRLDCTPNSMKLTKLEEEVIIQYILDLDSRSCAPRLGGVEEIANRLLAERNAPKVGIH
;
A
#
# COMPACT_ATOMS: atom_id res chain seq x y z
N MET A 1 27.43 -7.39 -6.45
CA MET A 1 26.90 -6.01 -6.27
C MET A 1 25.46 -6.04 -6.76
N ASP A 2 24.51 -6.11 -5.84
CA ASP A 2 23.10 -6.18 -6.20
C ASP A 2 22.69 -4.90 -6.92
N THR A 3 22.18 -5.02 -8.15
CA THR A 3 21.67 -3.86 -8.84
C THR A 3 20.48 -3.31 -8.05
N PRO A 4 20.51 -2.05 -7.62
CA PRO A 4 19.42 -1.49 -6.83
C PRO A 4 18.12 -1.61 -7.62
N SER A 5 17.06 -2.03 -6.92
CA SER A 5 15.72 -2.17 -7.49
C SER A 5 15.28 -0.84 -8.11
N LYS A 6 14.33 -0.88 -9.05
CA LYS A 6 13.79 0.33 -9.69
C LYS A 6 13.27 1.35 -8.68
N ALA A 7 12.66 0.87 -7.58
CA ALA A 7 12.21 1.72 -6.48
C ALA A 7 13.40 2.35 -5.72
N GLY A 8 14.45 1.57 -5.45
CA GLY A 8 15.67 2.07 -4.79
C GLY A 8 16.36 3.19 -5.57
N ARG A 9 16.51 3.02 -6.90
CA ARG A 9 17.07 4.09 -7.77
C ARG A 9 16.23 5.36 -7.75
N LEU A 10 14.91 5.20 -7.66
CA LEU A 10 13.98 6.34 -7.64
C LEU A 10 14.09 7.14 -6.34
N VAL A 11 14.29 6.45 -5.20
CA VAL A 11 14.57 7.10 -3.92
C VAL A 11 15.93 7.81 -3.95
N MET A 12 16.96 7.19 -4.51
CA MET A 12 18.28 7.82 -4.65
C MET A 12 18.23 9.08 -5.52
N ALA A 13 17.50 9.01 -6.63
CA ALA A 13 17.35 10.15 -7.54
C ALA A 13 16.58 11.32 -6.89
N ILE A 14 15.58 11.04 -6.04
CA ILE A 14 14.90 12.08 -5.25
C ILE A 14 15.86 12.73 -4.26
N LYS A 15 16.62 11.94 -3.50
CA LYS A 15 17.63 12.47 -2.56
C LYS A 15 18.69 13.32 -3.26
N ALA A 16 19.15 12.90 -4.44
CA ALA A 16 20.10 13.68 -5.24
C ALA A 16 19.54 15.04 -5.65
N MET A 17 18.26 15.10 -6.04
CA MET A 17 17.59 16.36 -6.35
C MET A 17 17.33 17.25 -5.13
N GLU A 18 17.18 16.67 -3.94
CA GLU A 18 17.04 17.42 -2.68
C GLU A 18 18.38 18.03 -2.25
N ASN A 19 19.48 17.32 -2.48
CA ASN A 19 20.83 17.79 -2.17
C ASN A 19 21.34 18.83 -3.18
N ASP A 20 21.04 18.65 -4.47
CA ASP A 20 21.49 19.55 -5.55
C ASP A 20 20.34 20.37 -6.14
N GLN A 21 20.20 21.62 -5.71
CA GLN A 21 19.14 22.52 -6.20
C GLN A 21 19.23 22.84 -7.70
N LYS A 22 20.40 22.64 -8.32
CA LYS A 22 20.63 22.81 -9.78
C LYS A 22 20.29 21.56 -10.59
N LEU A 23 20.05 20.42 -9.95
CA LEU A 23 19.80 19.15 -10.64
C LEU A 23 18.35 19.08 -11.12
N SER A 24 18.17 19.22 -12.44
CA SER A 24 16.87 19.03 -13.07
C SER A 24 16.41 17.57 -13.01
N ALA A 25 15.10 17.36 -12.95
CA ALA A 25 14.47 16.04 -12.97
C ALA A 25 14.90 15.20 -14.20
N GLY A 26 15.14 15.84 -15.35
CA GLY A 26 15.61 15.17 -16.56
C GLY A 26 17.02 14.59 -16.39
N LYS A 27 17.93 15.37 -15.83
CA LYS A 27 19.31 14.93 -15.57
C LYS A 27 19.34 13.83 -14.51
N ALA A 28 18.60 13.99 -13.42
CA ALA A 28 18.48 12.96 -12.38
C ALA A 28 17.89 11.66 -12.93
N ALA A 29 16.84 11.75 -13.75
CA ALA A 29 16.22 10.58 -14.36
C ALA A 29 17.19 9.79 -15.25
N SER A 30 17.98 10.49 -16.06
CA SER A 30 19.02 9.89 -16.89
C SER A 30 20.14 9.26 -16.04
N LEU A 31 20.67 10.00 -15.05
CA LEU A 31 21.77 9.57 -14.20
C LEU A 31 21.46 8.29 -13.41
N TYR A 32 20.24 8.18 -12.89
CA TYR A 32 19.80 7.04 -12.07
C TYR A 32 19.01 5.99 -12.87
N ASN A 33 18.91 6.14 -14.19
CA ASN A 33 18.16 5.25 -15.08
C ASN A 33 16.72 4.99 -14.57
N VAL A 34 15.99 6.07 -14.29
CA VAL A 34 14.58 6.05 -13.87
C VAL A 34 13.71 6.85 -14.84
N SER A 35 12.40 6.57 -14.84
CA SER A 35 11.47 7.27 -15.73
C SER A 35 11.39 8.76 -15.42
N TYR A 36 11.59 9.57 -16.46
CA TYR A 36 11.45 11.02 -16.42
C TYR A 36 10.06 11.47 -15.93
N VAL A 37 9.01 10.71 -16.24
CA VAL A 37 7.63 11.04 -15.85
C VAL A 37 7.36 10.65 -14.40
N THR A 38 7.90 9.52 -13.96
CA THR A 38 7.62 8.96 -12.63
C THR A 38 8.34 9.71 -11.52
N LEU A 39 9.56 10.19 -11.77
CA LEU A 39 10.41 10.83 -10.77
C LEU A 39 9.82 12.16 -10.22
N PRO A 40 9.38 13.14 -11.04
CA PRO A 40 8.72 14.35 -10.53
C PRO A 40 7.39 14.08 -9.82
N ARG A 41 6.67 13.03 -10.20
CA ARG A 41 5.41 12.62 -9.55
C ARG A 41 5.70 12.07 -8.15
N ARG A 42 6.69 11.20 -8.02
CA ARG A 42 7.10 10.66 -6.73
C ARG A 42 7.68 11.74 -5.81
N ARG A 43 8.48 12.67 -6.34
CA ARG A 43 8.97 13.84 -5.58
C ARG A 43 7.83 14.70 -5.04
N ARG A 44 6.71 14.81 -5.78
CA ARG A 44 5.48 15.48 -5.32
C ARG A 44 4.67 14.68 -4.29
N GLY A 45 5.16 13.53 -3.84
CA GLY A 45 4.48 12.67 -2.87
C GLY A 45 3.47 11.70 -3.48
N ILE A 46 3.36 11.61 -4.81
CA ILE A 46 2.47 10.64 -5.46
C ILE A 46 3.08 9.24 -5.28
N LYS A 47 2.49 8.48 -4.37
CA LYS A 47 2.88 7.10 -4.06
C LYS A 47 2.52 6.15 -5.22
N SER A 48 3.17 4.98 -5.24
CA SER A 48 2.76 3.92 -6.17
C SER A 48 1.34 3.47 -5.86
N ARG A 49 0.62 2.94 -6.86
CA ARG A 49 -0.70 2.33 -6.61
C ARG A 49 -0.62 1.20 -5.57
N LEU A 50 0.48 0.45 -5.55
CA LEU A 50 0.74 -0.60 -4.56
C LEU A 50 0.92 -0.05 -3.13
N ASP A 51 1.36 1.19 -3.00
CA ASP A 51 1.64 1.85 -1.72
C ASP A 51 0.44 2.69 -1.23
N CYS A 52 -0.59 2.89 -2.07
CA CYS A 52 -1.77 3.71 -1.79
C CYS A 52 -2.89 2.87 -1.17
N THR A 53 -3.60 3.44 -0.20
CA THR A 53 -4.87 2.90 0.29
C THR A 53 -5.97 3.09 -0.75
N PRO A 54 -6.73 2.05 -1.13
CA PRO A 54 -7.87 2.18 -2.03
C PRO A 54 -8.97 3.06 -1.41
N ASN A 55 -9.62 3.90 -2.22
CA ASN A 55 -10.71 4.78 -1.74
C ASN A 55 -11.94 4.00 -1.23
N SER A 56 -12.12 2.76 -1.71
CA SER A 56 -13.22 1.88 -1.33
C SER A 56 -12.90 0.98 -0.12
N MET A 57 -11.74 1.15 0.50
CA MET A 57 -11.33 0.38 1.69
C MET A 57 -12.17 0.82 2.89
N LYS A 58 -13.06 -0.05 3.36
CA LYS A 58 -13.95 0.21 4.52
C LYS A 58 -13.29 -0.12 5.86
N LEU A 59 -12.43 -1.14 5.86
CA LEU A 59 -11.69 -1.61 7.02
C LEU A 59 -10.37 -0.85 7.15
N THR A 60 -9.91 -0.66 8.38
CA THR A 60 -8.56 -0.18 8.67
C THR A 60 -7.56 -1.33 8.63
N LYS A 61 -6.27 -1.01 8.50
CA LYS A 61 -5.21 -2.04 8.52
C LYS A 61 -5.27 -2.92 9.77
N LEU A 62 -5.55 -2.32 10.93
CA LEU A 62 -5.68 -3.05 12.18
C LEU A 62 -6.89 -4.00 12.16
N GLU A 63 -8.03 -3.55 11.64
CA GLU A 63 -9.22 -4.39 11.47
C GLU A 63 -8.97 -5.55 10.48
N GLU A 64 -8.24 -5.30 9.39
CA GLU A 64 -7.82 -6.35 8.45
C GLU A 64 -6.86 -7.36 9.11
N GLU A 65 -5.91 -6.90 9.93
CA GLU A 65 -5.01 -7.79 10.68
C GLU A 65 -5.76 -8.71 11.63
N VAL A 66 -6.79 -8.21 12.33
CA VAL A 66 -7.67 -9.02 13.18
C VAL A 66 -8.39 -10.10 12.38
N ILE A 67 -8.90 -9.76 11.19
CA ILE A 67 -9.58 -10.73 10.32
C ILE A 67 -8.60 -11.78 9.78
N ILE A 68 -7.38 -11.39 9.40
CA ILE A 68 -6.34 -12.33 8.97
C ILE A 68 -6.01 -13.30 10.11
N GLN A 69 -5.82 -12.78 11.33
CA GLN A 69 -5.52 -13.61 12.49
C GLN A 69 -6.65 -14.60 12.79
N TYR A 70 -7.91 -14.16 12.65
CA TYR A 70 -9.08 -15.03 12.78
C TYR A 70 -9.09 -16.14 11.71
N ILE A 71 -8.79 -15.83 10.46
CA ILE A 71 -8.72 -16.81 9.37
C ILE A 71 -7.61 -17.85 9.65
N LEU A 72 -6.43 -17.40 10.11
CA LEU A 72 -5.32 -18.28 10.47
C LEU A 72 -5.67 -19.18 11.66
N ASP A 73 -6.38 -18.64 12.66
CA ASP A 73 -6.87 -19.43 13.80
C ASP A 73 -7.89 -20.48 13.36
N LEU A 74 -8.81 -20.15 12.44
CA LEU A 74 -9.73 -21.13 11.86
C LEU A 74 -9.00 -22.25 11.12
N ASP A 75 -8.04 -21.90 10.27
CA ASP A 75 -7.24 -22.86 9.51
C ASP A 75 -6.45 -23.80 10.44
N SER A 76 -5.87 -23.24 11.52
CA SER A 76 -5.16 -24.02 12.54
C SER A 76 -6.03 -25.08 13.23
N ARG A 77 -7.35 -24.82 13.34
CA ARG A 77 -8.33 -25.75 13.91
C ARG A 77 -8.87 -26.75 12.89
N SER A 78 -8.27 -26.80 11.70
CA SER A 78 -8.76 -27.59 10.56
C SER A 78 -10.16 -27.19 10.11
N CYS A 79 -10.58 -25.95 10.41
CA CYS A 79 -11.86 -25.39 9.98
C CYS A 79 -11.63 -24.47 8.78
N ALA A 80 -12.17 -24.84 7.61
CA ALA A 80 -12.09 -23.98 6.45
C ALA A 80 -12.83 -22.64 6.67
N PRO A 81 -12.18 -21.49 6.48
CA PRO A 81 -12.82 -20.19 6.62
C PRO A 81 -13.92 -20.03 5.57
N ARG A 82 -15.14 -19.66 6.01
CA ARG A 82 -16.26 -19.37 5.12
C ARG A 82 -16.41 -17.87 4.93
N LEU A 83 -16.76 -17.44 3.72
CA LEU A 83 -16.98 -16.03 3.39
C LEU A 83 -17.98 -15.36 4.37
N GLY A 84 -19.09 -16.03 4.68
CA GLY A 84 -20.08 -15.49 5.63
C GLY A 84 -19.56 -15.30 7.05
N GLY A 85 -18.67 -16.16 7.53
CA GLY A 85 -18.06 -16.01 8.88
C GLY A 85 -17.06 -14.86 8.92
N VAL A 86 -16.27 -14.69 7.86
CA VAL A 86 -15.37 -13.55 7.70
C VAL A 86 -16.15 -12.24 7.57
N GLU A 87 -17.24 -12.25 6.80
CA GLU A 87 -18.15 -11.12 6.63
C GLU A 87 -18.78 -10.70 7.96
N GLU A 88 -19.21 -11.67 8.77
CA GLU A 88 -19.80 -11.40 10.08
C GLU A 88 -18.82 -10.66 11.00
N ILE A 89 -17.55 -11.09 11.07
CA ILE A 89 -16.53 -10.44 11.89
C ILE A 89 -16.21 -9.04 11.35
N ALA A 90 -16.06 -8.90 10.04
CA ALA A 90 -15.86 -7.59 9.42
C ALA A 90 -17.02 -6.63 9.76
N ASN A 91 -18.26 -7.11 9.70
CA ASN A 91 -19.44 -6.33 10.04
C ASN A 91 -19.52 -6.00 11.53
N ARG A 92 -19.09 -6.89 12.43
CA ARG A 92 -19.00 -6.60 13.87
C ARG A 92 -18.01 -5.47 14.15
N LEU A 93 -16.80 -5.54 13.57
CA LEU A 93 -15.78 -4.48 13.71
C LEU A 93 -16.28 -3.14 13.17
N LEU A 94 -16.96 -3.14 12.02
CA LEU A 94 -17.55 -1.92 11.47
C LEU A 94 -18.69 -1.38 12.32
N ALA A 95 -19.53 -2.25 12.90
CA ALA A 95 -20.61 -1.84 13.79
C ALA A 95 -20.10 -1.15 15.06
N GLU A 96 -18.98 -1.61 15.64
CA GLU A 96 -18.33 -0.96 16.79
C GLU A 96 -17.93 0.49 16.50
N ARG A 97 -17.56 0.79 15.24
CA ARG A 97 -17.21 2.15 14.77
C ARG A 97 -18.40 2.92 14.17
N ASN A 98 -19.62 2.37 14.22
CA ASN A 98 -20.80 2.92 13.54
C ASN A 98 -20.60 3.12 12.02
N ALA A 99 -19.84 2.24 11.37
CA ALA A 99 -19.57 2.26 9.94
C ALA A 99 -20.55 1.36 9.16
N PRO A 100 -20.80 1.65 7.86
CA PRO A 100 -21.68 0.82 7.05
C PRO A 100 -21.09 -0.57 6.80
N LYS A 101 -21.96 -1.59 6.72
CA LYS A 101 -21.59 -2.99 6.50
C LYS A 101 -20.76 -3.20 5.23
N VAL A 102 -19.98 -4.29 5.21
CA VAL A 102 -19.34 -4.80 3.98
C VAL A 102 -20.38 -5.41 3.03
N GLY A 103 -20.02 -5.53 1.76
CA GLY A 103 -20.95 -5.99 0.71
C GLY A 103 -21.85 -4.89 0.15
N ILE A 104 -22.48 -5.19 -0.99
CA ILE A 104 -23.59 -4.44 -1.57
C ILE A 104 -24.81 -5.33 -1.35
N HIS A 105 -25.87 -4.81 -0.75
CA HIS A 105 -27.17 -5.48 -0.67
C HIS A 105 -28.15 -4.68 -1.51
#